data_AF-F0ZIC9-F1
#
_entry.id   AF-F0ZIC9-F1
#
_cell.length_a   1.000
_cell.length_b   1.000
_cell.length_c   1.000
_cell.angle_alpha   90.00
_cell.angle_beta   90.00
_cell.angle_gamma   90.00
#
_symmetry.space_group_name_H-M   'P 1'
#
loop_
_entity.id
_entity.type
_entity.pdbx_description
1 polymer ?
#
loop_
_entity_poly.entity_id
_entity_poly.type
_entity_poly.pdbx_seq_one_letter_code
_entity_poly.pdbx_strand_id
1 'polypeptide(L)'
;MDQEWTYEQSTGKLYDSSNKHVATGYSGNGTHINKADSQGVKSKGPLPRGTYTMNEPRKSDKTGAYAMDLTPSPENNMEGRDSFQIHGDNSKGDKSASEGCIILSRDIREKMWTSNIHKLKVVDKVSQAKSAEQ
;
A
#
# COMPACT_ATOMS: atom_id res chain seq x y z
N MET A 1 6.11 -21.19 4.01
CA MET A 1 5.03 -20.23 3.76
C MET A 1 5.68 -18.96 3.27
N ASP A 2 5.27 -18.44 2.12
CA ASP A 2 5.82 -17.18 1.62
C ASP A 2 5.46 -16.07 2.61
N GLN A 3 6.48 -15.39 3.14
CA GLN A 3 6.28 -14.26 4.04
C GLN A 3 6.02 -13.01 3.19
N GLU A 4 4.94 -12.28 3.48
CA GLU A 4 4.59 -11.04 2.77
C GLU A 4 3.89 -10.05 3.71
N TRP A 5 4.05 -8.76 3.42
CA TRP A 5 3.24 -7.70 4.01
C TRP A 5 1.84 -7.71 3.40
N THR A 6 0.81 -7.35 4.16
CA THR A 6 -0.55 -7.20 3.63
C THR A 6 -1.08 -5.79 3.85
N TYR A 7 -1.54 -5.13 2.79
CA TYR A 7 -2.21 -3.83 2.84
C TYR A 7 -3.69 -3.97 2.46
N GLU A 8 -4.56 -3.56 3.37
CA GLU A 8 -6.00 -3.45 3.13
C GLU A 8 -6.33 -2.11 2.51
N GLN A 9 -6.64 -2.14 1.24
CA GLN A 9 -6.95 -0.95 0.46
C GLN A 9 -8.16 -0.19 1.02
N SER A 10 -9.18 -0.90 1.52
CA SER A 10 -10.42 -0.26 1.98
C SER A 10 -10.35 0.38 3.37
N THR A 11 -9.32 0.05 4.15
CA THR A 11 -9.15 0.54 5.54
C THR A 11 -7.84 1.31 5.72
N GLY A 12 -6.87 1.13 4.83
CA GLY A 12 -5.51 1.62 4.97
C GLY A 12 -4.66 0.80 5.96
N LYS A 13 -5.18 -0.29 6.53
CA LYS A 13 -4.43 -1.10 7.49
C LYS A 13 -3.30 -1.86 6.81
N LEU A 14 -2.15 -1.84 7.47
CA LEU A 14 -0.98 -2.63 7.11
C LEU A 14 -0.75 -3.71 8.16
N TYR A 15 -0.51 -4.93 7.69
CA TYR A 15 -0.18 -6.10 8.49
C TYR A 15 1.20 -6.62 8.13
N ASP A 16 1.96 -7.05 9.13
CA ASP A 16 3.23 -7.73 8.92
C ASP A 16 3.04 -9.18 8.45
N SER A 17 4.15 -9.87 8.19
CA SER A 17 4.16 -11.28 7.75
C SER A 17 3.61 -12.27 8.76
N SER A 18 3.35 -11.84 10.00
CA SER A 18 2.68 -12.62 11.04
C SER A 18 1.19 -12.29 11.14
N ASN A 19 0.63 -11.55 10.18
CA ASN A 19 -0.75 -11.04 10.17
C ASN A 19 -1.07 -10.11 11.35
N LYS A 20 -0.06 -9.50 11.98
CA LYS A 20 -0.30 -8.50 13.02
C LYS A 20 -0.47 -7.12 12.39
N HIS A 21 -1.54 -6.42 12.77
CA HIS A 21 -1.73 -5.02 12.39
C HIS A 21 -0.61 -4.15 12.99
N VAL A 22 0.08 -3.38 12.14
CA VAL A 22 1.23 -2.55 12.57
C VAL A 22 1.05 -1.06 12.30
N ALA A 23 0.20 -0.68 11.35
CA ALA A 23 0.03 0.71 10.94
C ALA A 23 -1.29 0.92 10.19
N THR A 24 -1.72 2.17 10.11
CA THR A 24 -2.83 2.59 9.25
C THR A 24 -2.37 3.77 8.41
N GLY A 25 -2.32 3.56 7.10
CA GLY A 25 -2.03 4.57 6.09
C GLY A 25 -3.29 4.91 5.28
N TYR A 26 -3.08 5.33 4.03
CA TYR A 26 -4.16 5.47 3.06
C TYR A 26 -3.65 5.40 1.62
N SER A 27 -4.57 5.23 0.67
CA SER A 27 -4.29 5.28 -0.76
C SER A 27 -5.47 5.88 -1.54
N GLY A 28 -5.18 6.64 -2.59
CA GLY A 28 -6.18 7.40 -3.35
C GLY A 28 -6.34 8.84 -2.85
N ASN A 29 -7.21 9.61 -3.52
CA ASN A 29 -7.38 11.04 -3.31
C ASN A 29 -8.86 11.43 -3.16
N GLY A 30 -9.14 12.46 -2.36
CA GLY A 30 -10.47 13.03 -2.17
C GLY A 30 -11.51 11.96 -1.83
N THR A 31 -12.58 11.89 -2.62
CA THR A 31 -13.69 10.93 -2.44
C THR A 31 -13.33 9.47 -2.76
N HIS A 32 -12.11 9.21 -3.23
CA HIS A 32 -11.62 7.87 -3.60
C HIS A 32 -10.63 7.29 -2.60
N ILE A 33 -10.28 8.03 -1.52
CA ILE A 33 -9.40 7.51 -0.47
C ILE A 33 -9.97 6.20 0.07
N ASN A 34 -9.14 5.15 0.03
CA ASN A 34 -9.45 3.82 0.51
C ASN A 34 -10.77 3.25 -0.06
N LYS A 35 -11.13 3.63 -1.30
CA LYS A 35 -12.30 3.09 -1.98
C LYS A 35 -11.87 2.03 -2.99
N ALA A 36 -11.96 0.76 -2.60
CA ALA A 36 -11.46 -0.37 -3.41
C ALA A 36 -12.08 -0.42 -4.82
N ASP A 37 -13.38 -0.14 -4.92
CA ASP A 37 -14.10 -0.08 -6.21
C ASP A 37 -13.61 1.06 -7.12
N SER A 38 -12.86 2.02 -6.58
CA SER A 38 -12.25 3.10 -7.36
C SER A 38 -10.85 2.75 -7.87
N GLN A 39 -10.33 1.53 -7.70
CA GLN A 39 -8.97 1.17 -8.13
C GLN A 39 -8.68 1.37 -9.64
N GLY A 40 -9.71 1.43 -10.49
CA GLY A 40 -9.57 1.76 -11.92
C GLY A 40 -9.58 3.26 -12.23
N VAL A 41 -9.91 4.12 -11.26
CA VAL A 41 -10.00 5.57 -11.47
C VAL A 41 -8.60 6.17 -11.51
N LYS A 42 -8.12 6.48 -12.72
CA LYS A 42 -6.79 7.06 -12.95
C LYS A 42 -6.54 8.30 -12.09
N SER A 43 -5.35 8.34 -11.48
CA SER A 43 -4.85 9.42 -10.61
C SER A 43 -5.69 9.79 -9.39
N LYS A 44 -6.73 9.01 -9.05
CA LYS A 44 -7.60 9.28 -7.90
C LYS A 44 -7.83 8.04 -7.05
N GLY A 45 -8.03 6.90 -7.71
CA GLY A 45 -8.25 5.62 -7.06
C GLY A 45 -7.02 5.11 -6.35
N PRO A 46 -7.18 4.29 -5.30
CA PRO A 46 -6.07 3.55 -4.70
C PRO A 46 -5.40 2.61 -5.71
N LEU A 47 -4.18 2.14 -5.43
CA LEU A 47 -3.47 1.18 -6.29
C LEU A 47 -4.27 -0.11 -6.51
N PRO A 48 -4.28 -0.72 -7.71
CA PRO A 48 -4.96 -1.98 -7.95
C PRO A 48 -4.58 -3.09 -6.96
N ARG A 49 -5.54 -3.93 -6.61
CA ARG A 49 -5.31 -5.12 -5.78
C ARG A 49 -4.43 -6.12 -6.54
N GLY A 50 -3.60 -6.85 -5.80
CA GLY A 50 -2.62 -7.73 -6.41
C GLY A 50 -1.40 -7.93 -5.54
N THR A 51 -0.37 -8.54 -6.12
CA THR A 51 0.92 -8.73 -5.46
C THR A 51 1.95 -7.78 -6.07
N TYR A 52 2.79 -7.20 -5.23
CA TYR A 52 3.81 -6.24 -5.60
C TYR A 52 5.14 -6.61 -4.95
N THR A 53 6.22 -6.24 -5.62
CA THR A 53 7.57 -6.22 -5.04
C THR A 53 7.93 -4.79 -4.69
N MET A 54 8.36 -4.57 -3.44
CA MET A 54 8.94 -3.32 -2.96
C MET A 54 10.38 -3.23 -3.44
N ASN A 55 10.70 -2.20 -4.20
CA ASN A 55 12.06 -1.90 -4.61
C ASN A 55 12.79 -1.08 -3.54
N GLU A 56 14.12 -0.98 -3.68
CA GLU A 56 14.98 -0.28 -2.73
C GLU A 56 14.51 1.16 -2.46
N PRO A 57 14.49 1.60 -1.19
CA PRO A 57 14.11 2.95 -0.85
C PRO A 57 15.06 3.95 -1.46
N ARG A 58 14.51 4.96 -2.13
CA ARG A 58 15.27 6.07 -2.70
C ARG A 58 14.73 7.40 -2.25
N LYS A 59 15.54 8.45 -2.44
CA LYS A 59 15.03 9.81 -2.42
C LYS A 59 14.30 10.09 -3.73
N SER A 60 13.09 10.63 -3.62
CA SER A 60 12.27 11.06 -4.74
C SER A 60 12.11 12.57 -4.69
N ASP A 61 12.28 13.25 -5.82
CA ASP A 61 12.10 14.70 -5.89
C ASP A 61 10.62 15.08 -5.69
N LYS A 62 9.68 14.21 -6.09
CA LYS A 62 8.23 14.42 -5.93
C LYS A 62 7.70 13.97 -4.57
N THR A 63 8.16 12.82 -4.08
CA THR A 63 7.55 12.11 -2.92
C THR A 63 8.46 12.04 -1.70
N GLY A 64 9.60 12.70 -1.74
CA GLY A 64 10.50 12.90 -0.62
C GLY A 64 11.40 11.71 -0.33
N ALA A 65 11.97 11.70 0.88
CA ALA A 65 12.91 10.68 1.29
C ALA A 65 12.24 9.31 1.47
N TYR A 66 12.95 8.26 1.04
CA TYR A 66 12.64 6.85 1.30
C TYR A 66 11.33 6.36 0.68
N ALA A 67 11.03 6.88 -0.51
CA ALA A 67 9.98 6.31 -1.34
C ALA A 67 10.44 4.94 -1.85
N MET A 68 9.55 3.95 -1.79
CA MET A 68 9.78 2.62 -2.36
C MET A 68 8.87 2.47 -3.58
N ASP A 69 9.45 2.27 -4.76
CA ASP A 69 8.68 1.98 -5.98
C ASP A 69 8.11 0.55 -5.89
N LEU A 70 6.89 0.35 -6.39
CA LEU A 70 6.21 -0.94 -6.40
C LEU A 70 6.19 -1.53 -7.81
N THR A 71 6.83 -2.69 -7.98
CA THR A 71 6.73 -3.48 -9.21
C THR A 71 5.56 -4.44 -9.10
N PRO A 72 4.50 -4.31 -9.93
CA PRO A 72 3.39 -5.25 -9.91
C PRO A 72 3.79 -6.61 -10.45
N SER A 73 3.18 -7.67 -9.90
CA SER A 73 3.19 -8.98 -10.55
C SER A 73 2.54 -8.89 -11.94
N PRO A 74 3.03 -9.63 -12.96
CA PRO A 74 2.38 -9.73 -14.27
C PRO A 74 0.92 -10.21 -14.20
N GLU A 75 0.56 -10.94 -13.13
CA GLU A 75 -0.80 -11.44 -12.90
C GLU A 75 -1.78 -10.38 -12.39
N ASN A 76 -1.30 -9.17 -12.04
CA ASN A 76 -2.16 -8.10 -11.57
C ASN A 76 -2.92 -7.48 -12.74
N ASN A 77 -4.24 -7.34 -12.62
CA ASN A 77 -4.98 -6.39 -13.47
C ASN A 77 -4.70 -4.97 -12.99
N MET A 78 -3.81 -4.28 -13.69
CA MET A 78 -3.36 -2.94 -13.33
C MET A 78 -4.31 -1.83 -13.80
N GLU A 79 -5.43 -2.15 -14.46
CA GLU A 79 -6.41 -1.17 -14.96
C GLU A 79 -5.78 -0.09 -15.88
N GLY A 80 -4.70 -0.44 -16.58
CA GLY A 80 -3.92 0.50 -17.41
C GLY A 80 -3.15 1.56 -16.61
N ARG A 81 -2.86 1.31 -15.32
CA ARG A 81 -2.14 2.22 -14.41
C ARG A 81 -0.79 1.64 -14.00
N ASP A 82 0.14 2.49 -13.62
CA ASP A 82 1.49 2.12 -13.22
C ASP A 82 2.07 3.11 -12.20
N SER A 83 3.39 3.04 -11.97
CA SER A 83 4.16 4.03 -11.21
C SER A 83 3.74 4.20 -9.75
N PHE A 84 3.32 3.10 -9.12
CA PHE A 84 2.90 3.09 -7.72
C PHE A 84 4.10 3.09 -6.77
N GLN A 85 3.94 3.76 -5.63
CA GLN A 85 4.94 3.87 -4.59
C GLN A 85 4.34 3.64 -3.19
N ILE A 86 5.22 3.35 -2.24
CA ILE A 86 5.00 3.60 -0.82
C ILE A 86 5.82 4.82 -0.43
N HIS A 87 5.18 5.91 -0.01
CA HIS A 87 5.88 7.14 0.37
C HIS A 87 5.22 7.87 1.55
N GLY A 88 5.87 8.94 2.02
CA GLY A 88 5.34 9.77 3.10
C GLY A 88 4.23 10.70 2.64
N ASP A 89 3.41 11.16 3.58
CA ASP A 89 2.40 12.17 3.30
C ASP A 89 3.05 13.52 2.96
N ASN A 90 2.27 14.43 2.40
CA ASN A 90 2.66 15.82 2.25
C ASN A 90 2.71 16.52 3.62
N SER A 91 3.40 17.66 3.69
CA SER A 91 3.50 18.46 4.92
C SER A 91 2.19 19.14 5.34
N LYS A 92 1.14 19.09 4.52
CA LYS A 92 -0.16 19.70 4.80
C LYS A 92 -1.08 18.77 5.60
N GLY A 93 -0.84 17.45 5.58
CA GLY A 93 -1.66 16.46 6.29
C GLY A 93 -3.12 16.41 5.83
N ASP A 94 -3.41 16.88 4.62
CA ASP A 94 -4.75 17.00 4.04
C ASP A 94 -5.17 15.75 3.23
N LYS A 95 -4.34 14.70 3.27
CA LYS A 95 -4.48 13.45 2.50
C LYS A 95 -4.53 13.62 0.98
N SER A 96 -4.08 14.76 0.45
CA SER A 96 -4.04 15.01 -1.00
C SER A 96 -2.81 14.43 -1.69
N ALA A 97 -1.87 13.82 -0.95
CA ALA A 97 -0.58 13.40 -1.48
C ALA A 97 -0.63 12.18 -2.41
N SER A 98 -1.70 11.37 -2.39
CA SER A 98 -1.77 10.13 -3.17
C SER A 98 -2.63 10.30 -4.42
N GLU A 99 -2.09 9.87 -5.56
CA GLU A 99 -2.82 9.65 -6.82
C GLU A 99 -3.05 8.14 -7.07
N GLY A 100 -2.86 7.33 -6.01
CA GLY A 100 -2.91 5.87 -6.01
C GLY A 100 -1.80 5.19 -5.23
N CYS A 101 -0.73 5.90 -4.85
CA CYS A 101 0.32 5.38 -3.98
C CYS A 101 -0.20 5.05 -2.58
N ILE A 102 0.53 4.20 -1.85
CA ILE A 102 0.31 3.96 -0.42
C ILE A 102 1.06 5.02 0.38
N ILE A 103 0.38 5.67 1.30
CA ILE A 103 0.94 6.68 2.19
C ILE A 103 1.15 6.10 3.57
N LEU A 104 2.40 6.07 4.02
CA LEU A 104 2.81 5.55 5.33
C LEU A 104 3.88 6.45 5.96
N SER A 105 3.91 6.47 7.29
CA SER A 105 4.94 7.18 8.05
C SER A 105 6.35 6.62 7.79
N ARG A 106 7.37 7.42 8.08
CA ARG A 106 8.78 7.11 7.80
C ARG A 106 9.24 5.83 8.51
N ASP A 107 8.91 5.70 9.79
CA ASP A 107 9.25 4.57 10.64
C ASP A 107 8.66 3.25 10.12
N ILE A 108 7.43 3.28 9.61
CA ILE A 108 6.79 2.10 9.03
C ILE A 108 7.46 1.70 7.70
N ARG A 109 7.79 2.68 6.85
CA ARG A 109 8.51 2.41 5.59
C ARG A 109 9.89 1.81 5.84
N GLU A 110 10.61 2.31 6.83
CA GLU A 110 11.88 1.72 7.29
C GLU A 110 11.67 0.29 7.79
N LYS A 111 10.69 0.07 8.68
CA LYS A 111 10.37 -1.25 9.21
C LYS A 111 10.07 -2.26 8.11
N MET A 112 9.30 -1.86 7.08
CA MET A 112 9.02 -2.72 5.93
C MET A 112 10.30 -3.13 5.21
N TRP A 113 11.18 -2.17 4.89
CA TRP A 113 12.43 -2.46 4.17
C TRP A 113 13.40 -3.31 5.00
N THR A 114 13.63 -2.94 6.27
CA THR A 114 14.59 -3.65 7.13
C THR A 114 14.13 -5.04 7.56
N SER A 115 12.87 -5.40 7.31
CA SER A 115 12.36 -6.77 7.55
C SER A 115 12.95 -7.81 6.60
N ASN A 116 13.58 -7.37 5.50
CA ASN A 116 14.06 -8.22 4.40
C ASN A 116 12.92 -9.02 3.70
N ILE A 117 11.66 -8.62 3.93
CA ILE A 117 10.48 -9.14 3.26
C ILE A 117 9.99 -8.05 2.31
N HIS A 118 10.27 -8.21 1.02
CA HIS A 118 9.98 -7.20 0.00
C HIS A 118 8.68 -7.46 -0.76
N LYS A 119 7.94 -8.51 -0.40
CA LYS A 119 6.65 -8.84 -1.03
C LYS A 119 5.52 -8.13 -0.30
N LEU A 120 4.64 -7.49 -1.07
CA LEU A 120 3.44 -6.82 -0.58
C LEU A 120 2.20 -7.40 -1.29
N LYS A 121 1.22 -7.84 -0.51
CA LYS A 121 -0.11 -8.20 -0.98
C LYS A 121 -1.09 -7.07 -0.71
N VAL A 122 -1.75 -6.60 -1.76
CA VAL A 122 -2.82 -5.59 -1.66
C VAL A 122 -4.15 -6.30 -1.83
N VAL A 123 -5.01 -6.18 -0.82
CA VAL A 123 -6.36 -6.78 -0.78
C VAL A 123 -7.41 -5.70 -0.54
N ASP A 124 -8.68 -6.03 -0.77
CA ASP A 124 -9.78 -5.14 -0.39
C ASP A 124 -9.89 -5.04 1.15
N LYS A 125 -10.17 -6.18 1.79
CA LYS A 125 -10.12 -6.41 3.24
C LYS A 125 -9.50 -7.78 3.50
N VAL A 126 -8.75 -7.93 4.59
CA VAL A 126 -8.41 -9.26 5.09
C VAL A 126 -9.71 -9.86 5.61
N SER A 127 -10.08 -11.05 5.13
CA SER A 127 -11.21 -11.77 5.70
C SER A 127 -10.90 -12.04 7.17
N GLN A 128 -11.77 -11.61 8.08
CA GLN A 128 -11.66 -12.09 9.45
C GLN A 128 -11.77 -13.61 9.40
N ALA A 129 -10.73 -14.29 9.89
CA ALA A 129 -10.85 -15.71 10.20
C ALA A 129 -12.08 -15.81 11.13
N LYS A 130 -13.11 -16.53 10.70
CA LYS A 130 -14.16 -16.93 11.62
C LYS A 130 -13.45 -17.68 12.73
N SER A 131 -13.45 -17.13 13.94
CA SER A 131 -13.23 -17.93 15.13
C SER A 131 -14.25 -19.06 15.05
N ALA A 132 -13.79 -20.26 14.74
CA ALA A 132 -14.59 -21.45 14.94
C ALA A 132 -14.69 -21.59 16.46
N GLU A 133 -15.78 -21.06 17.02
CA GLU A 133 -16.19 -21.39 18.38
C GLU A 133 -16.48 -22.89 18.39
N GLN A 134 -15.70 -23.62 19.19
CA GLN A 134 -16.01 -24.99 19.60
C GLN A 134 -17.04 -24.95 20.72
#